data_AF-A0A1V2CH67-F1
#
_entry.id   AF-A0A1V2CH67-F1
#
_cell.length_a   1.000
_cell.length_b   1.000
_cell.length_c   1.000
_cell.angle_alpha   90.00
_cell.angle_beta   90.00
_cell.angle_gamma   90.00
#
_symmetry.space_group_name_H-M   'P 1'
#
loop_
_entity.id
_entity.type
_entity.pdbx_description
1 polymer ?
#
loop_
_entity_poly.entity_id
_entity_poly.type
_entity_poly.pdbx_seq_one_letter_code
_entity_poly.pdbx_strand_id
1 'polypeptide(L)'
;MNPGMFPLKTKTAFAIFSFVTVIIFPYYIIISGINSSFLNSIIPDLNTIIIPAKLIATLIKFFILIVVSSYYWKLSKITKEINFKKFLIHLTLIVPGILITKINVYQFVTMNFHDFESILSQIQLVVLINILANILFFTGQILFGFSYLKISKNTIVTYRK
;
A
#
# COMPACT_ATOMS: atom_id res chain seq x y z
N MET A 1 25.81 9.32 15.28
CA MET A 1 25.30 7.99 14.89
C MET A 1 24.75 7.35 16.15
N ASN A 2 23.49 6.90 16.19
CA ASN A 2 22.85 6.45 17.44
C ASN A 2 23.28 5.00 17.72
N PRO A 3 23.88 4.67 18.88
CA PRO A 3 24.65 3.44 19.11
C PRO A 3 23.83 2.13 19.26
N GLY A 4 22.57 2.08 18.83
CA GLY A 4 21.70 0.90 18.96
C GLY A 4 20.90 0.56 17.69
N MET A 5 21.40 0.95 16.52
CA MET A 5 20.62 0.91 15.29
C MET A 5 21.20 -0.07 14.29
N PHE A 6 20.51 -1.20 14.09
CA PHE A 6 20.86 -2.17 13.07
C PHE A 6 20.70 -1.55 11.66
N PRO A 7 21.78 -1.49 10.86
CA PRO A 7 21.71 -1.01 9.49
C PRO A 7 21.15 -2.10 8.57
N LEU A 8 20.30 -1.69 7.63
CA LEU A 8 19.81 -2.53 6.54
C LEU A 8 20.39 -2.05 5.22
N LYS A 9 20.87 -2.98 4.38
CA LYS A 9 21.32 -2.66 3.02
C LYS A 9 20.15 -2.09 2.21
N THR A 10 20.35 -0.92 1.60
CA THR A 10 19.32 -0.24 0.80
C THR A 10 18.85 -1.04 -0.40
N LYS A 11 19.73 -1.84 -1.01
CA LYS A 11 19.38 -2.78 -2.09
C LYS A 11 18.34 -3.81 -1.64
N THR A 12 18.45 -4.31 -0.40
CA THR A 12 17.48 -5.25 0.18
C THR A 12 16.12 -4.56 0.39
N ALA A 13 16.12 -3.34 0.91
CA ALA A 13 14.89 -2.56 1.07
C ALA A 13 14.19 -2.30 -0.27
N PHE A 14 14.94 -1.95 -1.31
CA PHE A 14 14.43 -1.79 -2.67
C PHE A 14 13.86 -3.10 -3.23
N ALA A 15 14.53 -4.23 -3.03
CA ALA A 15 14.06 -5.53 -3.48
C ALA A 15 12.74 -5.92 -2.80
N ILE A 16 12.63 -5.72 -1.48
CA ILE A 16 11.40 -5.98 -0.73
C ILE A 16 10.24 -5.12 -1.26
N PHE A 17 10.45 -3.81 -1.42
CA PHE A 17 9.39 -2.94 -1.94
C PHE A 17 9.01 -3.25 -3.38
N SER A 18 9.98 -3.57 -4.24
CA SER A 18 9.70 -4.01 -5.61
C SER A 18 8.88 -5.30 -5.62
N PHE A 19 9.21 -6.26 -4.77
CA PHE A 19 8.46 -7.50 -4.62
C PHE A 19 7.03 -7.25 -4.14
N VAL A 20 6.85 -6.39 -3.13
CA VAL A 20 5.53 -5.98 -2.63
C VAL A 20 4.71 -5.32 -3.75
N THR A 21 5.30 -4.39 -4.50
CA THR A 21 4.65 -3.74 -5.65
C THR A 21 4.22 -4.74 -6.73
N VAL A 22 5.10 -5.70 -7.07
CA VAL A 22 4.82 -6.76 -8.05
C VAL A 22 3.84 -7.79 -7.52
N ILE A 23 3.68 -8.00 -6.21
CA ILE A 23 2.61 -8.88 -5.70
C ILE A 23 1.24 -8.23 -5.81
N ILE A 24 1.17 -6.92 -5.58
CA ILE A 24 -0.10 -6.18 -5.56
C ILE A 24 -0.70 -6.04 -6.95
N PHE A 25 0.15 -5.89 -7.97
CA PHE A 25 -0.26 -5.48 -9.31
C PHE A 25 -0.89 -6.56 -10.20
N PRO A 26 -0.28 -7.74 -10.41
CA PRO A 26 -0.76 -8.70 -11.40
C PRO A 26 -2.03 -9.38 -10.91
N TYR A 27 -2.21 -9.65 -9.61
CA TYR A 27 -3.37 -10.45 -9.19
C TYR A 27 -4.71 -9.72 -9.42
N TYR A 28 -4.83 -8.46 -9.00
CA TYR A 28 -6.13 -7.78 -9.02
C TYR A 28 -6.52 -7.25 -10.41
N ILE A 29 -5.55 -6.74 -11.18
CA ILE A 29 -5.81 -6.22 -12.53
C ILE A 29 -6.00 -7.35 -13.53
N ILE A 30 -5.26 -8.46 -13.41
CA ILE A 30 -5.47 -9.61 -14.32
C ILE A 30 -6.81 -10.26 -14.02
N ILE A 31 -7.15 -10.53 -12.76
CA ILE A 31 -8.44 -11.16 -12.42
C ILE A 31 -9.62 -10.21 -12.69
N SER A 32 -9.55 -8.95 -12.24
CA SER A 32 -10.65 -8.01 -12.44
C SER A 32 -10.72 -7.48 -13.87
N GLY A 33 -9.60 -7.39 -14.59
CA GLY A 33 -9.56 -6.91 -15.97
C GLY A 33 -9.91 -7.98 -17.00
N ILE A 34 -9.56 -9.25 -16.75
CA ILE A 34 -9.90 -10.36 -17.66
C ILE A 34 -11.32 -10.88 -17.43
N ASN A 35 -11.79 -10.95 -16.17
CA ASN A 35 -13.15 -11.43 -15.89
C ASN A 35 -14.23 -10.36 -16.03
N SER A 36 -13.86 -9.09 -16.19
CA SER A 36 -14.85 -8.05 -16.30
C SER A 36 -15.11 -7.66 -17.76
N SER A 37 -16.37 -7.75 -18.12
CA SER A 37 -17.02 -7.14 -19.28
C SER A 37 -16.89 -5.60 -19.33
N PHE A 38 -15.95 -4.98 -18.60
CA PHE A 38 -15.71 -3.53 -18.54
C PHE A 38 -15.37 -2.89 -19.89
N LEU A 39 -14.80 -3.65 -20.82
CA LEU A 39 -14.56 -3.18 -22.19
C LEU A 39 -15.71 -3.54 -23.16
N ASN A 40 -16.65 -4.40 -22.76
CA ASN A 40 -17.65 -4.99 -23.66
C ASN A 40 -19.11 -4.65 -23.32
N SER A 41 -19.45 -4.00 -22.21
CA SER A 41 -20.85 -3.66 -21.89
C SER A 41 -21.16 -2.17 -22.14
N ILE A 42 -21.51 -1.85 -23.38
CA ILE A 42 -22.22 -0.62 -23.79
C ILE A 42 -23.73 -0.81 -23.47
N ILE A 43 -24.06 -1.32 -22.29
CA ILE A 43 -25.46 -1.40 -21.83
C ILE A 43 -25.50 -0.89 -20.38
N PRO A 44 -26.09 0.30 -20.16
CA PRO A 44 -26.16 0.95 -18.87
C PRO A 44 -27.37 0.40 -18.12
N ASP A 45 -27.16 -0.17 -16.96
CA ASP A 45 -27.94 0.18 -15.75
C ASP A 45 -27.72 -0.88 -14.67
N LEU A 46 -27.44 -0.37 -13.47
CA LEU A 46 -27.57 -1.00 -12.16
C LEU A 46 -26.45 -1.83 -11.53
N ASN A 47 -25.38 -2.29 -12.20
CA ASN A 47 -24.32 -3.09 -11.53
C ASN A 47 -22.86 -2.57 -11.62
N THR A 48 -22.62 -1.38 -12.17
CA THR A 48 -21.27 -0.93 -12.57
C THR A 48 -20.59 0.10 -11.66
N ILE A 49 -21.16 0.54 -10.54
CA ILE A 49 -20.59 1.70 -9.78
C ILE A 49 -19.57 1.29 -8.69
N ILE A 50 -19.72 0.13 -8.05
CA ILE A 50 -18.88 -0.28 -6.91
C ILE A 50 -17.55 -0.92 -7.34
N ILE A 51 -17.56 -1.69 -8.44
CA ILE A 51 -16.38 -2.35 -9.01
C ILE A 51 -15.30 -1.35 -9.50
N PRO A 52 -15.64 -0.27 -10.23
CA PRO A 52 -14.63 0.68 -10.69
C PRO A 52 -14.05 1.50 -9.55
N ALA A 53 -14.82 1.87 -8.53
CA ALA A 53 -14.30 2.62 -7.39
C ALA A 53 -13.21 1.84 -6.63
N LYS A 54 -13.42 0.54 -6.38
CA LYS A 54 -12.42 -0.33 -5.73
C LYS A 54 -11.18 -0.53 -6.62
N LEU A 55 -11.38 -0.64 -7.93
CA LEU A 55 -10.30 -0.78 -8.91
C LEU A 55 -9.45 0.51 -8.95
N ILE A 56 -10.08 1.68 -9.04
CA ILE A 56 -9.42 2.99 -9.01
C ILE A 56 -8.63 3.16 -7.71
N ALA A 57 -9.22 2.86 -6.55
CA ALA A 57 -8.51 2.94 -5.26
C ALA A 57 -7.27 2.03 -5.21
N THR A 58 -7.36 0.84 -5.80
CA THR A 58 -6.24 -0.11 -5.88
C THR A 58 -5.15 0.39 -6.85
N LEU A 59 -5.53 0.98 -7.99
CA LEU A 59 -4.62 1.60 -8.94
C LEU A 59 -3.85 2.79 -8.32
N ILE A 60 -4.54 3.63 -7.54
CA ILE A 60 -3.91 4.74 -6.81
C ILE A 60 -2.83 4.22 -5.86
N LYS A 61 -3.16 3.20 -5.04
CA LYS A 61 -2.18 2.58 -4.13
C LYS A 61 -1.00 1.96 -4.89
N PHE A 62 -1.26 1.34 -6.03
CA PHE A 62 -0.21 0.77 -6.87
C PHE A 62 0.72 1.86 -7.42
N PHE A 63 0.19 2.96 -7.95
CA PHE A 63 0.98 4.08 -8.45
C PHE A 63 1.87 4.66 -7.35
N ILE A 64 1.33 4.85 -6.15
CA ILE A 64 2.08 5.29 -4.97
C ILE A 64 3.23 4.32 -4.66
N LEU A 65 3.01 3.01 -4.72
CA LEU A 65 4.05 2.02 -4.45
C LEU A 65 5.13 1.96 -5.53
N ILE A 66 4.81 2.23 -6.81
CA ILE A 66 5.82 2.43 -7.86
C ILE A 66 6.70 3.63 -7.52
N VAL A 67 6.08 4.76 -7.14
CA VAL A 67 6.80 5.98 -6.78
C VAL A 67 7.74 5.71 -5.60
N VAL A 68 7.26 5.01 -4.58
CA VAL A 68 8.04 4.63 -3.39
C VAL A 68 9.19 3.70 -3.73
N SER A 69 8.93 2.67 -4.54
CA SER A 69 9.98 1.76 -5.02
C SER A 69 11.06 2.52 -5.81
N SER A 70 10.65 3.47 -6.65
CA SER A 70 11.56 4.36 -7.39
C SER A 70 12.42 5.22 -6.46
N TYR A 71 11.87 5.71 -5.35
CA TYR A 71 12.65 6.43 -4.34
C TYR A 71 13.61 5.53 -3.56
N TYR A 72 13.21 4.29 -3.22
CA TYR A 72 14.14 3.31 -2.63
C TYR A 72 15.27 2.95 -3.59
N TRP A 73 14.98 2.85 -4.89
CA TRP A 73 16.01 2.67 -5.91
C TRP A 73 16.99 3.84 -5.93
N LYS A 74 16.50 5.09 -5.91
CA LYS A 74 17.36 6.28 -5.78
C LYS A 74 18.20 6.24 -4.52
N LEU A 75 17.62 5.91 -3.36
CA LEU A 75 18.35 5.75 -2.11
C LEU A 75 19.44 4.68 -2.20
N SER A 76 19.20 3.59 -2.94
CA SER A 76 20.18 2.52 -3.11
C SER A 76 21.43 2.93 -3.88
N LYS A 77 21.33 4.00 -4.69
CA LYS A 77 22.48 4.59 -5.40
C LYS A 77 23.27 5.57 -4.54
N ILE A 78 22.60 6.24 -3.60
CA ILE A 78 23.16 7.36 -2.83
C ILE A 78 23.65 6.90 -1.44
N THR A 79 23.03 5.87 -0.88
CA THR A 79 23.32 5.37 0.47
C THR A 79 23.41 3.85 0.47
N LYS A 80 24.44 3.28 1.10
CA LYS A 80 24.59 1.82 1.22
C LYS A 80 23.63 1.24 2.25
N GLU A 81 23.32 2.01 3.29
CA GLU A 81 22.58 1.56 4.46
C GLU A 81 21.48 2.54 4.84
N ILE A 82 20.35 1.98 5.27
CA ILE A 82 19.26 2.71 5.92
C ILE A 82 19.01 2.13 7.30
N ASN A 83 18.38 2.94 8.14
CA ASN A 83 17.93 2.52 9.45
C ASN A 83 16.82 1.46 9.33
N PHE A 84 17.11 0.24 9.82
CA PHE A 84 16.18 -0.89 9.79
C PHE A 84 14.87 -0.59 10.52
N LYS A 85 14.90 0.08 11.68
CA LYS A 85 13.70 0.42 12.46
C LYS A 85 12.74 1.31 11.65
N LYS A 86 13.26 2.32 10.96
CA LYS A 86 12.43 3.19 10.10
C LYS A 86 11.86 2.45 8.91
N PHE A 87 12.66 1.57 8.30
CA PHE A 87 12.19 0.70 7.23
C PHE A 87 11.05 -0.20 7.70
N LEU A 88 11.20 -0.84 8.86
CA LEU A 88 10.21 -1.74 9.43
C LEU A 88 8.92 -0.99 9.80
N ILE A 89 9.01 0.18 10.42
CA ILE A 89 7.84 1.03 10.69
C ILE A 89 7.10 1.36 9.39
N HIS A 90 7.83 1.76 8.34
CA HIS A 90 7.22 2.05 7.05
C HIS A 90 6.52 0.81 6.47
N LEU A 91 7.20 -0.34 6.46
CA LEU A 91 6.65 -1.59 5.96
C LEU A 91 5.39 -2.02 6.75
N THR A 92 5.43 -1.95 8.08
CA THR A 92 4.29 -2.30 8.94
C THR A 92 3.08 -1.39 8.70
N LEU A 93 3.29 -0.11 8.42
CA LEU A 93 2.18 0.82 8.16
C LEU A 93 1.51 0.59 6.79
N ILE A 94 2.27 0.17 5.78
CA ILE A 94 1.70 -0.07 4.44
C ILE A 94 1.04 -1.43 4.30
N VAL A 95 1.51 -2.45 5.02
CA VAL A 95 1.04 -3.84 4.88
C VAL A 95 -0.47 -3.97 5.10
N PRO A 96 -1.09 -3.39 6.15
CA PRO A 96 -2.54 -3.45 6.33
C PRO A 96 -3.28 -2.92 5.10
N GLY A 97 -2.93 -1.72 4.62
CA GLY A 97 -3.56 -1.09 3.47
C GLY A 97 -3.38 -1.85 2.15
N ILE A 98 -2.33 -2.67 2.06
CA ILE A 98 -2.07 -3.60 0.96
C ILE A 98 -2.91 -4.87 1.10
N LEU A 99 -3.05 -5.42 2.30
CA LEU A 99 -3.80 -6.66 2.50
C LEU A 99 -5.30 -6.47 2.25
N ILE A 100 -5.88 -5.32 2.64
CA ILE A 100 -7.31 -5.08 2.43
C ILE A 100 -7.70 -5.02 0.94
N THR A 101 -6.75 -4.68 0.05
CA THR A 101 -7.08 -4.66 -1.39
C THR A 101 -7.28 -6.07 -1.92
N LYS A 102 -6.60 -7.06 -1.33
CA LYS A 102 -6.68 -8.46 -1.73
C LYS A 102 -7.82 -9.21 -1.04
N ILE A 103 -8.04 -8.97 0.25
CA ILE A 103 -8.96 -9.81 1.02
C ILE A 103 -10.37 -9.21 1.05
N ASN A 104 -11.38 -10.05 0.84
CA ASN A 104 -12.75 -9.66 1.08
C ASN A 104 -13.00 -9.64 2.60
N VAL A 105 -12.94 -8.46 3.21
CA VAL A 105 -13.08 -8.29 4.68
C VAL A 105 -14.41 -8.86 5.20
N TYR A 106 -15.44 -8.89 4.34
CA TYR A 106 -16.73 -9.52 4.65
C TYR A 106 -16.63 -11.03 4.92
N GLN A 107 -15.60 -11.72 4.45
CA GLN A 107 -15.39 -13.15 4.74
C GLN A 107 -14.87 -13.42 6.15
N PHE A 108 -14.31 -12.41 6.82
CA PHE A 108 -13.84 -12.54 8.21
C PHE A 108 -14.90 -12.22 9.25
N VAL A 109 -16.09 -11.81 8.79
CA VAL A 109 -17.20 -11.42 9.65
C VAL A 109 -18.34 -12.41 9.39
N THR A 110 -18.67 -13.23 10.37
CA THR A 110 -19.76 -14.22 10.26
C THR A 110 -21.09 -13.51 10.04
N MET A 111 -21.64 -13.63 8.83
CA MET A 111 -22.94 -13.04 8.49
C MET A 111 -24.07 -13.84 9.13
N ASN A 112 -24.81 -13.20 10.02
CA ASN A 112 -26.07 -13.74 10.53
C ASN A 112 -27.21 -12.98 9.83
N PHE A 113 -27.78 -13.59 8.79
CA PHE A 113 -28.76 -12.93 7.92
C PHE A 113 -30.15 -12.75 8.54
N HIS A 114 -30.38 -13.30 9.74
CA HIS A 114 -31.67 -13.23 10.41
C HIS A 114 -31.87 -11.95 11.23
N ASP A 115 -30.83 -11.13 11.41
CA ASP A 115 -30.90 -9.90 12.18
C ASP A 115 -30.32 -8.71 11.39
N PHE A 116 -31.17 -7.74 11.08
CA PHE A 116 -30.81 -6.54 10.33
C PHE A 116 -29.82 -5.66 11.11
N GLU A 117 -29.90 -5.65 12.43
CA GLU A 117 -28.97 -4.88 13.29
C GLU A 117 -27.56 -5.48 13.25
N SER A 118 -27.48 -6.82 13.22
CA SER A 118 -26.22 -7.54 12.96
C SER A 118 -25.65 -7.21 11.58
N ILE A 119 -26.45 -7.13 10.52
CA ILE A 119 -25.93 -6.77 9.18
C ILE A 119 -25.36 -5.35 9.17
N LEU A 120 -26.05 -4.39 9.79
CA LEU A 120 -25.61 -3.00 9.82
C LEU A 120 -24.28 -2.83 10.57
N SER A 121 -24.15 -3.43 11.75
CA SER A 121 -22.91 -3.37 12.55
C SER A 121 -21.71 -4.00 11.84
N GLN A 122 -21.93 -5.06 11.06
CA GLN A 122 -20.88 -5.70 10.26
C GLN A 122 -20.41 -4.81 9.10
N ILE A 123 -21.33 -4.15 8.40
CA ILE A 123 -20.99 -3.18 7.36
C ILE A 123 -20.14 -2.04 7.97
N GLN A 124 -20.56 -1.51 9.12
CA GLN A 124 -19.82 -0.47 9.83
C GLN A 124 -18.40 -0.92 10.22
N LEU A 125 -18.25 -2.16 10.70
CA LEU A 125 -16.95 -2.74 11.05
C LEU A 125 -16.03 -2.83 9.81
N VAL A 126 -16.56 -3.33 8.69
CA VAL A 126 -15.80 -3.43 7.44
C VAL A 126 -15.38 -2.05 6.93
N VAL A 127 -16.28 -1.07 6.98
CA VAL A 127 -15.98 0.33 6.60
C VAL A 127 -14.88 0.91 7.50
N LEU A 128 -14.97 0.71 8.81
CA LEU A 128 -13.98 1.19 9.79
C LEU A 128 -12.60 0.59 9.52
N ILE A 129 -12.52 -0.73 9.32
CA ILE A 129 -11.26 -1.42 8.98
C ILE A 129 -10.66 -0.84 7.70
N ASN A 130 -11.49 -0.61 6.68
CA ASN A 130 -11.02 -0.04 5.41
C ASN A 130 -10.46 1.37 5.58
N ILE A 131 -11.15 2.23 6.33
CA ILE A 131 -10.70 3.59 6.63
C ILE A 131 -9.38 3.55 7.39
N LEU A 132 -9.28 2.77 8.46
CA LEU A 132 -8.08 2.66 9.28
C LEU A 132 -6.87 2.19 8.45
N ALA A 133 -7.04 1.15 7.65
CA ALA A 133 -5.97 0.61 6.82
C ALA A 133 -5.51 1.60 5.74
N ASN A 134 -6.43 2.40 5.19
CA ASN A 134 -6.07 3.47 4.26
C ASN A 134 -5.29 4.59 4.96
N ILE A 135 -5.72 5.02 6.15
CA ILE A 135 -5.00 6.02 6.95
C ILE A 135 -3.57 5.54 7.23
N LEU A 136 -3.41 4.30 7.72
CA LEU A 136 -2.10 3.71 7.99
C LEU A 136 -1.21 3.70 6.74
N PHE A 137 -1.77 3.32 5.60
CA PHE A 137 -1.06 3.34 4.33
C PHE A 137 -0.54 4.74 4.00
N PHE A 138 -1.40 5.76 3.98
CA PHE A 138 -1.01 7.13 3.66
C PHE A 138 -0.04 7.73 4.69
N THR A 139 -0.24 7.47 5.98
CA THR A 139 0.70 7.87 7.03
C THR A 139 2.08 7.24 6.80
N GLY A 140 2.13 5.96 6.41
CA GLY A 140 3.37 5.29 6.02
C GLY A 140 4.11 6.02 4.89
N GLN A 141 3.38 6.42 3.84
CA GLN A 141 3.96 7.15 2.71
C GLN A 141 4.50 8.52 3.10
N ILE A 142 3.76 9.27 3.91
CA ILE A 142 4.17 10.59 4.40
C ILE A 142 5.45 10.48 5.25
N LEU A 143 5.48 9.52 6.18
CA LEU A 143 6.66 9.26 7.02
C LEU A 143 7.89 8.84 6.21
N PHE A 144 7.68 8.05 5.16
CA PHE A 144 8.73 7.69 4.21
C PHE A 144 9.26 8.92 3.46
N GLY A 145 8.36 9.77 2.95
CA GLY A 145 8.73 11.02 2.27
C GLY A 145 9.62 11.93 3.14
N PHE A 146 9.24 12.15 4.40
CA PHE A 146 10.07 12.90 5.34
C PHE A 146 11.43 12.24 5.60
N SER A 147 11.45 10.92 5.74
CA SER A 147 12.69 10.16 5.95
C SER A 147 13.62 10.24 4.74
N TYR A 148 13.08 10.13 3.53
CA TYR A 148 13.81 10.24 2.27
C TYR A 148 14.44 11.63 2.12
N LEU A 149 13.67 12.69 2.30
CA LEU A 149 14.16 14.07 2.17
C LEU A 149 15.29 14.37 3.15
N LYS A 150 15.17 13.90 4.39
CA LYS A 150 16.21 14.05 5.42
C LYS A 150 17.51 13.36 5.02
N ILE A 151 17.44 12.13 4.50
CA ILE A 151 18.63 11.38 4.06
C ILE A 151 19.28 12.06 2.85
N SER A 152 18.47 12.38 1.84
CA SER A 152 18.94 13.02 0.60
C SER A 152 19.67 14.33 0.87
N LYS A 153 19.09 15.21 1.72
CA LYS A 153 19.71 16.48 2.10
C LYS A 153 21.07 16.30 2.78
N ASN A 154 21.18 15.34 3.70
CA ASN A 154 22.41 15.09 4.43
C ASN A 154 23.53 14.60 3.49
N THR A 155 23.21 13.70 2.55
CA THR A 155 24.21 13.19 1.62
C THR A 155 24.74 14.28 0.67
N ILE A 156 23.88 15.16 0.16
CA ILE A 156 24.30 16.28 -0.71
C ILE A 156 25.27 17.23 0.03
N VAL A 157 25.01 17.51 1.31
CA VAL A 157 25.90 18.37 2.11
C VAL A 157 27.28 17.73 2.31
N THR A 158 27.34 16.40 2.52
CA THR A 158 28.62 15.70 2.65
C THR A 158 29.45 15.72 1.38
N TYR A 159 28.84 15.68 0.19
CA TYR A 159 29.57 15.76 -1.08
C TYR A 159 30.04 17.18 -1.46
N ARG A 160 29.56 18.22 -0.78
CA ARG A 160 29.95 19.62 -1.02
C ARG A 160 31.03 20.14 -0.08
N LYS A 161 31.45 19.34 0.91
CA LYS A 161 32.56 19.64 1.81
C LYS A 161 33.77 18.81 1.41
#